data_AF-A0A4S2DKG4-F1
#
_entry.id   AF-A0A4S2DKG4-F1
#
_cell.length_a   1.000
_cell.length_b   1.000
_cell.length_c   1.000
_cell.angle_alpha   90.00
_cell.angle_beta   90.00
_cell.angle_gamma   90.00
#
_symmetry.space_group_name_H-M   'P 1'
#
loop_
_entity.id
_entity.type
_entity.pdbx_description
1 polymer ?
#
loop_
_entity_poly.entity_id
_entity_poly.type
_entity_poly.pdbx_seq_one_letter_code
_entity_poly.pdbx_strand_id
1 'polypeptide(L)'
;MKITSVVLILGSLGFIFMGLVSLLSKKMQVYFKESGVYKDSEKFMKYNGIFNLVIGSTGLILGLLDIFLLDKSRILIVLYIIMIVAVSVIQKIILKKYRNI
;
A
#
# COMPACT_ATOMS: atom_id res chain seq x y z
N MET A 1 15.30 -3.23 -18.96
CA MET A 1 14.26 -3.62 -17.98
C MET A 1 13.02 -4.01 -18.75
N LYS A 2 12.30 -5.07 -18.32
CA LYS A 2 11.04 -5.44 -18.95
C LYS A 2 9.96 -4.43 -18.57
N ILE A 3 8.99 -4.23 -19.46
CA ILE A 3 7.81 -3.39 -19.18
C ILE A 3 7.10 -3.89 -17.91
N THR A 4 7.06 -5.20 -17.69
CA THR A 4 6.50 -5.82 -16.48
C THR A 4 7.18 -5.35 -15.20
N SER A 5 8.51 -5.27 -15.18
CA SER A 5 9.28 -4.81 -14.01
C SER A 5 9.03 -3.33 -13.75
N VAL A 6 8.93 -2.52 -14.82
CA VAL A 6 8.61 -1.10 -14.72
C VAL A 6 7.21 -0.90 -14.11
N VAL A 7 6.22 -1.66 -14.57
CA VAL A 7 4.84 -1.60 -14.03
C VAL A 7 4.81 -1.98 -12.55
N LEU A 8 5.51 -3.05 -12.16
CA LEU A 8 5.61 -3.46 -10.76
C LEU A 8 6.25 -2.36 -9.91
N ILE A 9 7.37 -1.80 -10.34
CA ILE A 9 8.09 -0.77 -9.60
C ILE A 9 7.26 0.52 -9.49
N LEU A 10 6.69 1.02 -10.59
CA LEU A 10 5.90 2.25 -10.58
C LEU A 10 4.64 2.12 -9.74
N GLY A 11 3.92 1.00 -9.86
CA GLY A 11 2.75 0.73 -9.01
C GLY A 11 3.13 0.69 -7.53
N SER A 12 4.24 0.03 -7.21
CA SER A 12 4.78 -0.08 -5.86
C SER A 12 5.17 1.27 -5.26
N LEU A 13 5.80 2.13 -6.05
CA LEU A 13 6.17 3.48 -5.62
C LEU A 13 4.92 4.29 -5.24
N GLY A 14 3.81 4.16 -5.96
CA GLY A 14 2.53 4.79 -5.59
C GLY A 14 2.07 4.39 -4.19
N PHE A 15 2.11 3.10 -3.87
CA PHE A 15 1.80 2.60 -2.53
C PHE A 15 2.79 3.10 -1.47
N ILE A 16 4.09 3.15 -1.79
CA ILE A 16 5.10 3.70 -0.86
C ILE A 16 4.82 5.17 -0.57
N PHE A 17 4.57 5.99 -1.60
CA PHE A 17 4.24 7.39 -1.42
C PHE A 17 2.99 7.58 -0.56
N MET A 18 1.92 6.83 -0.83
CA MET A 18 0.71 6.85 0.00
C MET A 18 1.00 6.45 1.45
N GLY A 19 1.84 5.43 1.64
CA GLY A 19 2.27 4.97 2.96
C GLY A 19 3.02 6.04 3.75
N LEU A 20 4.01 6.68 3.11
CA LEU A 20 4.80 7.77 3.69
C LEU A 20 3.95 9.00 3.99
N VAL A 21 3.10 9.42 3.06
CA VAL A 21 2.18 10.55 3.29
C VAL A 21 1.28 10.26 4.49
N SER A 22 0.75 9.05 4.60
CA SER A 22 -0.12 8.66 5.71
C SER A 22 0.60 8.67 7.07
N LEU A 23 1.91 8.36 7.10
CA LEU A 23 2.70 8.30 8.32
C LEU A 23 3.31 9.65 8.73
N LEU A 24 3.76 10.44 7.76
CA LEU A 24 4.61 11.61 8.00
C LEU A 24 3.87 12.95 7.83
N SER A 25 2.73 12.97 7.12
CA SER A 25 2.03 14.23 6.84
C SER A 25 1.18 14.70 8.02
N LYS A 26 1.72 15.67 8.77
CA LYS A 26 0.96 16.38 9.82
C LYS A 26 -0.30 17.05 9.27
N LYS A 27 -0.22 17.64 8.06
CA LYS A 27 -1.37 18.27 7.40
C LYS A 27 -2.52 17.27 7.19
N MET A 28 -2.20 16.05 6.76
CA MET A 28 -3.19 15.00 6.55
C MET A 28 -3.78 14.53 7.88
N GLN A 29 -2.96 14.36 8.92
CA GLN A 29 -3.45 13.99 10.25
C GLN A 29 -4.45 15.01 10.81
N VAL A 30 -4.18 16.31 10.67
CA VAL A 30 -5.09 17.39 11.08
C VAL A 30 -6.40 17.32 10.31
N TYR A 31 -6.34 17.21 8.97
CA TYR A 31 -7.53 17.09 8.12
C TYR A 31 -8.43 15.91 8.51
N PHE A 32 -7.85 14.74 8.75
CA PHE A 32 -8.61 13.56 9.17
C PHE A 32 -9.21 13.72 10.56
N LYS A 33 -8.48 14.34 11.49
CA LYS A 33 -8.98 14.64 12.84
C LYS A 33 -10.16 15.60 12.82
N GLU A 34 -10.09 16.65 12.01
CA GLU A 34 -11.16 17.64 11.87
C GLU A 34 -12.39 17.11 11.13
N SER A 35 -12.23 16.09 10.29
CA SER A 35 -13.35 15.50 9.52
C SER A 35 -14.43 14.83 10.37
N GLY A 36 -14.13 14.45 11.62
CA GLY A 36 -15.06 13.72 12.49
C GLY A 36 -15.42 12.30 12.01
N VAL A 37 -14.86 11.81 10.91
CA VAL A 37 -15.17 10.49 10.32
C VAL A 37 -14.55 9.33 11.12
N TYR A 38 -13.48 9.61 11.88
CA TYR A 38 -12.68 8.59 12.57
C TYR A 38 -12.65 8.85 14.09
N LYS A 39 -12.90 7.78 14.86
CA LYS A 39 -12.76 7.78 16.33
C LYS A 39 -11.31 8.03 16.75
N ASP A 40 -10.38 7.41 16.02
CA ASP A 40 -8.95 7.48 16.28
C ASP A 40 -8.23 7.69 14.94
N SER A 41 -8.19 8.95 14.51
CA SER A 41 -7.58 9.36 13.24
C SER A 41 -6.08 9.01 13.19
N GLU A 42 -5.38 9.10 14.33
CA GLU A 42 -3.95 8.83 14.41
C GLU A 42 -3.66 7.34 14.15
N LYS A 43 -4.36 6.43 14.85
CA LYS A 43 -4.20 4.99 14.58
C LYS A 43 -4.68 4.63 13.19
N PHE A 44 -5.79 5.20 12.72
CA PHE A 44 -6.26 4.95 11.35
C PHE A 44 -5.17 5.28 10.33
N MET A 45 -4.60 6.48 10.40
CA MET A 45 -3.54 6.94 9.50
C MET A 45 -2.26 6.12 9.64
N LYS A 46 -1.88 5.74 10.87
CA LYS A 46 -0.71 4.88 11.12
C LYS A 46 -0.85 3.51 10.47
N TYR A 47 -1.95 2.81 10.73
CA TYR A 47 -2.15 1.47 10.16
C TYR A 47 -2.36 1.54 8.65
N ASN A 48 -3.11 2.52 8.14
CA ASN A 48 -3.25 2.75 6.71
C ASN A 48 -1.91 2.96 6.02
N GLY A 49 -1.02 3.74 6.65
CA GLY A 49 0.32 3.96 6.15
C GLY A 49 1.16 2.68 6.12
N ILE A 50 1.13 1.90 7.21
CA ILE A 50 1.86 0.62 7.31
C ILE A 50 1.38 -0.36 6.22
N PHE A 51 0.07 -0.52 6.01
CA PHE A 51 -0.46 -1.43 4.98
C PHE A 51 0.01 -1.03 3.57
N ASN A 52 -0.05 0.26 3.25
CA ASN A 52 0.44 0.76 1.96
C ASN A 52 1.96 0.56 1.81
N LEU A 53 2.75 0.78 2.86
CA LEU A 53 4.19 0.50 2.83
C LEU A 53 4.47 -1.00 2.62
N VAL A 54 3.72 -1.90 3.25
CA VAL A 54 3.88 -3.35 3.06
C VAL A 54 3.62 -3.73 1.60
N ILE A 55 2.50 -3.27 1.02
CA ILE A 55 2.15 -3.53 -0.38
C ILE A 55 3.24 -2.99 -1.32
N GLY A 56 3.68 -1.75 -1.09
CA GLY A 56 4.69 -1.11 -1.91
C GLY A 56 6.06 -1.78 -1.80
N SER A 57 6.48 -2.16 -0.60
CA SER A 57 7.78 -2.80 -0.37
C SER A 57 7.83 -4.18 -1.01
N THR A 58 6.76 -4.99 -0.87
CA THR A 58 6.68 -6.29 -1.53
C THR A 58 6.69 -6.16 -3.05
N GLY A 59 5.96 -5.19 -3.61
CA GLY A 59 5.96 -4.98 -5.05
C GLY A 59 7.30 -4.50 -5.60
N LEU A 60 8.07 -3.69 -4.85
CA LEU A 60 9.45 -3.36 -5.20
C LEU A 60 10.34 -4.60 -5.23
N ILE A 61 10.23 -5.47 -4.23
CA ILE A 61 10.98 -6.74 -4.18
C ILE A 61 10.63 -7.60 -5.40
N LEU A 62 9.33 -7.76 -5.72
CA LEU A 62 8.89 -8.52 -6.89
C LEU A 62 9.36 -7.88 -8.21
N GLY A 63 9.32 -6.55 -8.31
CA GLY A 63 9.80 -5.81 -9.48
C GLY A 63 11.31 -5.98 -9.69
N LEU A 64 12.10 -5.98 -8.62
CA LEU A 64 13.54 -6.28 -8.68
C LEU A 64 13.78 -7.74 -9.09
N LEU A 65 13.05 -8.70 -8.52
CA LEU A 65 13.14 -10.12 -8.89
C LEU A 65 12.78 -10.35 -10.37
N ASP A 66 11.80 -9.63 -10.91
CA ASP A 66 11.39 -9.73 -12.31
C ASP A 66 12.49 -9.31 -13.31
N ILE A 67 13.41 -8.43 -12.89
CA ILE A 67 14.57 -8.04 -13.72
C ILE A 67 15.49 -9.24 -13.94
N PHE A 68 15.62 -10.12 -12.95
CA PHE A 68 16.49 -11.30 -12.99
C PHE A 68 15.81 -12.55 -13.57
N LEU A 69 14.48 -12.65 -13.48
CA LEU A 69 13.72 -13.84 -13.92
C LEU A 69 13.23 -13.66 -15.36
N LEU A 70 13.82 -14.36 -16.32
CA LEU A 70 13.54 -14.16 -17.76
C LEU A 70 12.14 -14.60 -18.24
N ASP A 71 11.51 -15.62 -17.64
CA ASP A 71 10.27 -16.21 -18.22
C ASP A 71 9.03 -16.19 -17.33
N LYS A 72 9.12 -15.72 -16.08
CA LYS A 72 8.02 -15.80 -15.09
C LYS A 72 7.28 -14.49 -14.82
N SER A 73 7.52 -13.45 -15.61
CA SER A 73 7.04 -12.09 -15.37
C SER A 73 5.53 -11.96 -15.22
N ARG A 74 4.74 -12.69 -16.04
CA ARG A 74 3.26 -12.65 -15.96
C ARG A 74 2.75 -13.21 -14.64
N ILE A 75 3.37 -14.29 -14.15
CA ILE A 75 2.99 -14.94 -12.90
C ILE A 75 3.27 -14.00 -11.72
N LEU A 76 4.39 -13.28 -11.73
CA LEU A 76 4.74 -12.31 -10.69
C LEU A 76 3.72 -11.17 -10.60
N ILE A 77 3.25 -10.66 -11.74
CA ILE A 77 2.21 -9.62 -11.78
C ILE A 77 0.90 -10.13 -11.18
N VAL A 78 0.46 -11.33 -11.58
CA VAL A 78 -0.78 -11.92 -11.06
C VAL A 78 -0.69 -12.14 -9.55
N LEU A 79 0.43 -12.66 -9.06
CA LEU A 79 0.66 -12.84 -7.62
C LEU A 79 0.64 -11.50 -6.88
N TYR A 80 1.23 -10.46 -7.46
CA TYR A 80 1.22 -9.13 -6.84
C TYR A 80 -0.19 -8.55 -6.75
N ILE A 81 -1.02 -8.70 -7.80
CA ILE A 81 -2.42 -8.27 -7.78
C ILE A 81 -3.22 -9.01 -6.70
N ILE A 82 -3.06 -10.35 -6.62
CA ILE A 82 -3.73 -11.15 -5.58
C ILE A 82 -3.31 -10.68 -4.18
N MET A 83 -2.02 -10.40 -3.99
CA MET A 83 -1.49 -9.89 -2.73
C MET A 83 -2.07 -8.51 -2.37
N ILE A 84 -2.16 -7.57 -3.32
CA ILE A 84 -2.79 -6.26 -3.11
C ILE A 84 -4.23 -6.45 -2.63
N VAL A 85 -5.00 -7.29 -3.30
CA VAL A 85 -6.41 -7.54 -2.95
C VAL A 85 -6.51 -8.15 -1.55
N ALA A 86 -5.72 -9.18 -1.24
CA ALA A 86 -5.73 -9.84 0.06
C ALA A 86 -5.38 -8.88 1.20
N VAL A 87 -4.30 -8.10 1.04
CA VAL A 87 -3.88 -7.12 2.05
C VAL A 87 -4.92 -6.00 2.19
N SER A 88 -5.53 -5.54 1.09
CA SER A 88 -6.57 -4.51 1.12
C SER A 88 -7.83 -4.97 1.86
N VAL A 89 -8.21 -6.24 1.74
CA VAL A 89 -9.32 -6.84 2.50
C VAL A 89 -8.99 -6.86 4.00
N ILE A 90 -7.79 -7.33 4.36
CA ILE A 90 -7.32 -7.37 5.75
C ILE A 90 -7.26 -5.94 6.34
N GLN A 91 -6.71 -5.00 5.58
CA GLN A 91 -6.65 -3.58 5.92
C GLN A 91 -8.03 -3.02 6.18
N LYS A 92 -9.02 -3.29 5.33
CA LYS A 92 -10.41 -2.83 5.52
C LYS A 92 -10.99 -3.32 6.84
N ILE A 93 -10.82 -4.61 7.15
CA ILE A 93 -11.31 -5.21 8.40
C ILE A 93 -10.66 -4.54 9.61
N ILE A 94 -9.33 -4.40 9.59
CA ILE A 94 -8.57 -3.84 10.70
C ILE A 94 -8.86 -2.34 10.87
N LEU A 95 -8.98 -1.58 9.79
CA LEU A 95 -9.21 -0.14 9.87
C LEU A 95 -10.64 0.24 10.26
N LYS A 96 -11.62 -0.66 10.06
CA LYS A 96 -13.02 -0.43 10.44
C LYS A 96 -13.18 -0.04 11.91
N LYS A 97 -12.36 -0.62 12.80
CA LYS A 97 -12.42 -0.32 14.26
C LYS A 97 -12.08 1.13 14.63
N TYR A 98 -11.45 1.88 13.73
CA TYR A 98 -11.08 3.27 13.96
C TYR A 98 -12.05 4.27 13.34
N ARG A 99 -13.10 3.81 12.66
CA ARG A 99 -14.12 4.66 12.04
C ARG A 99 -15.28 4.93 13.01
N ASN A 100 -15.95 6.07 12.83
CA ASN A 100 -17.16 6.39 13.58
C ASN A 100 -18.41 5.63 13.11
N ILE A 101 -18.35 5.03 11.91
CA ILE A 101 -19.45 4.38 11.19
C ILE A 101 -19.19 2.88 11.03
#